data_AF-A0A960R4G7-F1
#
_entry.id   AF-A0A960R4G7-F1
#
_cell.length_a   1.000
_cell.length_b   1.000
_cell.length_c   1.000
_cell.angle_alpha   90.00
_cell.angle_beta   90.00
_cell.angle_gamma   90.00
#
_symmetry.space_group_name_H-M   'P 1'
#
loop_
_entity.id
_entity.type
_entity.pdbx_description
1 polymer ?
#
loop_
_entity_poly.entity_id
_entity_poly.type
_entity_poly.pdbx_seq_one_letter_code
_entity_poly.pdbx_strand_id
1 'polypeptide(L)'
;MLYRTITFSLLLATWLVFSGVYDAFHITLGLISCGLVTWMSSDLLFEDRSMPLRTRIVQGWRLTGYLAWLMWQVVLSNLHLLKLTLMPGGMAEVKPRITLYRTSLKTDFEKFLLANSITLTPGTITVKI
;
A
#
# COMPACT_ATOMS: atom_id res chain seq x y z
N MET A 1 20.26 14.64 -4.72
CA MET A 1 20.28 13.94 -6.03
C MET A 1 19.95 12.46 -5.93
N LEU A 2 20.53 11.70 -5.00
CA LEU A 2 20.30 10.25 -4.86
C LEU A 2 18.81 9.84 -4.84
N TYR A 3 17.98 10.50 -4.02
CA TYR A 3 16.53 10.20 -3.96
C TYR A 3 15.79 10.46 -5.27
N ARG A 4 16.20 11.47 -6.04
CA ARG A 4 15.60 11.74 -7.36
C ARG A 4 15.91 10.61 -8.33
N THR A 5 17.14 10.11 -8.34
CA THR A 5 17.54 8.97 -9.16
C THR A 5 16.79 7.69 -8.76
N ILE A 6 16.58 7.45 -7.46
CA ILE A 6 15.80 6.30 -6.97
C ILE A 6 14.33 6.41 -7.38
N THR A 7 13.71 7.58 -7.22
CA THR A 7 12.32 7.79 -7.67
C THR A 7 12.19 7.60 -9.17
N PHE A 8 13.12 8.14 -9.96
CA PHE A 8 13.13 7.95 -11.41
C PHE A 8 13.26 6.47 -11.80
N SER A 9 14.19 5.74 -11.19
CA SER A 9 14.39 4.32 -11.50
C SER A 9 13.18 3.48 -11.09
N LEU A 10 12.55 3.78 -9.95
CA LEU A 10 11.32 3.12 -9.51
C LEU A 10 10.16 3.37 -10.47
N LEU A 11 9.96 4.62 -10.89
CA LEU A 11 8.91 5.00 -11.84
C LEU A 11 9.14 4.34 -13.21
N LEU A 12 10.38 4.33 -13.70
CA LEU A 12 10.71 3.70 -14.98
C LEU A 12 10.54 2.18 -14.92
N ALA A 13 10.97 1.54 -13.83
CA ALA A 13 10.74 0.11 -13.62
C ALA A 13 9.25 -0.22 -13.59
N THR A 14 8.46 0.59 -12.87
CA THR A 14 6.99 0.47 -12.82
C THR A 14 6.40 0.63 -14.22
N TRP A 15 6.81 1.64 -14.98
CA TRP A 15 6.37 1.86 -16.36
C TRP A 15 6.64 0.63 -17.23
N LEU A 16 7.84 0.06 -17.19
CA LEU A 16 8.20 -1.10 -18.00
C LEU A 16 7.41 -2.36 -17.61
N VAL A 17 7.21 -2.60 -16.31
CA VAL A 17 6.45 -3.75 -15.80
C VAL A 17 4.98 -3.64 -16.21
N PHE A 18 4.37 -2.46 -16.10
CA PHE A 18 2.95 -2.26 -16.46
C PHE A 18 2.72 -2.14 -17.96
N SER A 19 3.64 -1.51 -18.71
CA SER A 19 3.54 -1.35 -20.16
C SER A 19 3.64 -2.69 -20.89
N GLY A 20 4.58 -3.56 -20.48
CA GLY A 20 4.83 -4.86 -21.14
C GLY A 20 5.34 -4.78 -22.58
N VAL A 21 5.47 -3.56 -23.14
CA VAL A 21 5.93 -3.29 -24.51
C VAL A 21 7.33 -2.67 -24.45
N TYR A 22 8.28 -3.29 -25.16
CA TYR A 22 9.69 -2.92 -25.17
C TYR A 22 10.16 -2.30 -26.49
N ASP A 23 9.27 -1.61 -27.18
CA ASP A 23 9.61 -0.88 -28.40
C ASP A 23 10.34 0.44 -28.07
N ALA A 24 11.26 0.86 -28.94
CA ALA A 24 12.09 2.04 -28.73
C ALA A 24 11.26 3.30 -28.48
N PHE A 25 10.15 3.45 -29.19
CA PHE A 25 9.20 4.56 -29.02
C PHE A 25 8.63 4.63 -27.59
N HIS A 26 8.19 3.49 -27.06
CA HIS A 26 7.56 3.40 -25.73
C HIS A 26 8.56 3.63 -24.60
N ILE A 27 9.80 3.17 -24.79
CA ILE A 27 10.88 3.39 -23.82
C ILE A 27 11.27 4.87 -23.78
N THR A 28 11.41 5.52 -24.94
CA THR A 28 11.72 6.97 -24.99
C THR A 28 10.60 7.80 -24.35
N LEU A 29 9.34 7.47 -24.62
CA LEU A 29 8.20 8.14 -24.00
C LEU A 29 8.19 7.96 -22.48
N GLY A 30 8.45 6.73 -22.01
CA GLY A 30 8.58 6.43 -20.58
C GLY A 30 9.72 7.22 -19.93
N LEU A 31 10.87 7.31 -20.58
CA LEU A 31 12.03 8.06 -20.08
C LEU A 31 11.69 9.55 -19.87
N ILE A 32 11.05 10.18 -20.86
CA ILE A 32 10.65 11.58 -20.81
C ILE A 32 9.59 11.79 -19.71
N SER A 33 8.56 10.94 -19.67
CA SER A 33 7.46 11.03 -18.71
C SER A 33 7.96 10.85 -17.26
N CYS A 34 8.70 9.78 -16.99
CA CYS A 34 9.27 9.53 -15.66
C CYS A 34 10.23 10.64 -15.25
N GLY A 35 10.98 11.22 -16.21
CA GLY A 35 11.89 12.35 -15.97
C GLY A 35 11.15 13.60 -15.53
N LEU A 36 10.06 13.93 -16.23
CA LEU A 36 9.19 15.06 -15.93
C LEU A 36 8.52 14.89 -14.56
N VAL A 37 7.92 13.73 -14.29
CA VAL A 37 7.30 13.43 -13.00
C VAL A 37 8.32 13.49 -11.85
N THR A 38 9.52 12.95 -12.05
CA THR A 38 10.58 13.04 -11.04
C THR A 38 11.03 14.49 -10.82
N TRP A 39 11.05 15.31 -11.87
CA TRP A 39 11.38 16.72 -11.73
C TRP A 39 10.32 17.49 -10.94
N MET A 40 9.03 17.22 -11.15
CA MET A 40 7.94 17.89 -10.45
C MET A 40 7.68 17.36 -9.03
N SER A 41 7.83 16.05 -8.80
CA SER A 41 7.27 15.38 -7.62
C SER A 41 8.26 14.48 -6.87
N SER A 42 9.58 14.70 -7.03
CA SER A 42 10.56 13.90 -6.28
C SER A 42 10.47 14.02 -4.76
N ASP A 43 9.83 15.06 -4.26
CA ASP A 43 9.73 15.35 -2.83
C ASP A 43 8.55 14.62 -2.18
N LEU A 44 7.57 14.13 -2.97
CA LEU A 44 6.39 13.42 -2.47
C LEU A 44 6.71 12.01 -1.97
N LEU A 45 7.57 11.28 -2.67
CA LEU A 45 7.88 9.87 -2.38
C LEU A 45 8.84 9.71 -1.19
N PHE A 46 9.68 10.71 -0.96
CA PHE A 46 10.69 10.72 0.09
C PHE A 46 10.67 12.07 0.82
N GLU A 47 9.58 12.30 1.54
CA GLU A 47 9.35 13.52 2.33
C GLU A 47 10.38 13.64 3.48
N ASP A 48 10.61 12.56 4.23
CA ASP A 48 11.63 12.53 5.29
C ASP A 48 12.98 11.98 4.79
N ARG A 49 13.89 12.89 4.39
CA ARG A 49 15.23 12.54 3.90
C ARG A 49 16.25 12.25 5.01
N SER A 50 15.86 12.37 6.28
CA SER A 50 16.76 12.18 7.42
C SER A 50 17.08 10.71 7.72
N MET A 51 16.25 9.78 7.24
CA MET A 51 16.46 8.34 7.50
C MET A 51 17.49 7.73 6.54
N PRO A 52 18.47 6.95 7.05
CA PRO A 52 19.44 6.27 6.20
C PRO A 52 18.78 5.19 5.32
N LEU A 53 19.25 5.06 4.08
CA LEU A 53 18.72 4.13 3.07
C LEU A 53 18.66 2.67 3.55
N ARG A 54 19.63 2.23 4.36
CA ARG A 54 19.66 0.89 4.93
C ARG A 54 18.43 0.60 5.78
N THR A 55 18.00 1.56 6.60
CA THR A 55 16.80 1.40 7.45
C THR A 55 15.54 1.32 6.60
N ARG A 56 15.46 2.09 5.51
CA ARG A 56 14.34 2.03 4.55
C ARG A 56 14.26 0.69 3.83
N ILE A 57 15.39 0.11 3.42
CA ILE A 57 15.41 -1.22 2.78
C ILE A 57 14.91 -2.29 3.76
N VAL A 58 15.37 -2.25 5.01
CA VAL A 58 14.90 -3.19 6.06
C VAL A 58 13.41 -3.00 6.34
N GLN A 59 12.91 -1.76 6.40
CA GLN A 59 11.48 -1.49 6.54
C GLN A 59 10.68 -2.02 5.35
N GLY A 60 11.17 -1.83 4.12
CA GLY A 60 10.54 -2.36 2.91
C GLY A 60 10.45 -3.89 2.94
N TRP A 61 11.51 -4.57 3.36
CA TRP A 61 11.49 -6.03 3.52
C TRP A 61 10.55 -6.51 4.63
N ARG A 62 10.47 -5.78 5.75
CA ARG A 62 9.48 -6.08 6.79
C ARG A 62 8.06 -5.84 6.30
N LEU A 63 7.86 -4.82 5.48
CA LEU A 63 6.56 -4.49 4.88
C LEU A 63 6.11 -5.60 3.92
N THR A 64 6.99 -6.18 3.10
CA THR A 64 6.60 -7.30 2.22
C THR A 64 6.19 -8.53 3.02
N GLY A 65 6.90 -8.86 4.10
CA GLY A 65 6.49 -9.93 5.03
C GLY A 65 5.15 -9.64 5.69
N TYR A 66 4.93 -8.40 6.13
CA TYR A 66 3.64 -7.94 6.67
C TYR A 66 2.52 -8.04 5.64
N LEU A 67 2.74 -7.63 4.39
CA LEU A 67 1.76 -7.71 3.31
C LEU A 67 1.38 -9.16 3.01
N ALA A 68 2.34 -10.09 2.97
CA ALA A 68 2.05 -11.50 2.77
C ALA A 68 1.19 -12.07 3.91
N TRP A 69 1.51 -11.72 5.17
CA TRP A 69 0.70 -12.07 6.32
C TRP A 69 -0.71 -11.45 6.26
N LEU A 70 -0.82 -10.17 5.86
CA LEU A 70 -2.09 -9.48 5.72
C LEU A 70 -2.95 -10.13 4.64
N MET A 71 -2.37 -10.48 3.49
CA MET A 71 -3.08 -11.21 2.43
C MET A 71 -3.67 -12.52 2.93
N TRP A 72 -2.93 -13.25 3.76
CA TRP A 72 -3.45 -14.47 4.40
C TRP A 72 -4.63 -14.18 5.32
N GLN A 73 -4.57 -13.12 6.14
CA GLN A 73 -5.69 -12.69 6.98
C GLN A 73 -6.91 -12.28 6.15
N VAL A 74 -6.70 -11.57 5.04
CA VAL A 74 -7.78 -11.19 4.10
C VAL A 74 -8.47 -12.43 3.55
N VAL A 75 -7.73 -13.47 3.17
CA VAL A 75 -8.32 -14.73 2.70
C VAL A 75 -9.15 -15.40 3.80
N LEU A 76 -8.60 -15.55 5.01
CA LEU A 76 -9.31 -16.15 6.15
C LEU A 76 -10.59 -15.40 6.49
N SER A 77 -10.52 -14.07 6.55
CA SER A 77 -11.68 -13.23 6.84
C SER A 77 -12.73 -13.31 5.72
N ASN A 78 -12.34 -13.44 4.45
CA ASN A 78 -13.27 -13.60 3.34
C ASN A 78 -13.98 -14.96 3.39
N LEU A 79 -13.28 -16.03 3.77
CA LEU A 79 -13.89 -17.34 3.99
C LEU A 79 -14.92 -17.30 5.12
N HIS A 80 -14.62 -16.55 6.20
CA HIS A 80 -15.58 -16.33 7.28
C HIS A 80 -16.82 -15.56 6.82
N LEU A 81 -16.63 -14.48 6.06
CA LEU A 81 -17.74 -13.70 5.47
C LEU A 81 -18.58 -14.53 4.50
N LEU A 82 -17.95 -15.38 3.68
CA LEU A 82 -18.62 -16.29 2.76
C LEU A 82 -19.53 -17.25 3.54
N LYS A 83 -19.00 -17.87 4.60
CA LYS A 83 -19.78 -18.78 5.47
C LYS A 83 -20.99 -18.06 6.09
N LEU A 84 -20.79 -16.84 6.60
CA LEU A 84 -21.86 -16.04 7.20
C LEU A 84 -22.96 -15.69 6.18
N THR A 85 -22.58 -15.43 4.94
CA THR A 85 -23.50 -15.07 3.85
C THR A 85 -24.28 -16.27 3.33
N LEU A 86 -23.65 -17.46 3.28
CA LEU A 86 -24.28 -18.69 2.77
C LEU A 86 -25.18 -19.38 3.81
N MET A 87 -25.00 -19.10 5.10
CA MET A 87 -25.85 -19.66 6.16
C MET A 87 -27.21 -18.94 6.19
N PRO A 88 -28.34 -19.68 6.13
CA PRO A 88 -29.67 -19.06 6.22
C PRO A 88 -29.84 -18.35 7.57
N GLY A 89 -30.10 -17.04 7.53
CA GLY A 89 -30.24 -16.19 8.72
C GLY A 89 -28.95 -15.56 9.25
N GLY A 90 -27.77 -15.87 8.69
CA GLY A 90 -26.48 -15.37 9.21
C GLY A 90 -26.34 -13.84 9.18
N MET A 91 -26.95 -13.16 8.20
CA MET A 91 -26.93 -11.70 8.14
C MET A 91 -27.78 -11.01 9.23
N ALA A 92 -28.78 -11.71 9.80
CA ALA A 92 -29.64 -11.12 10.84
C ALA A 92 -28.91 -10.89 12.17
N GLU A 93 -27.76 -11.53 12.37
CA GLU A 93 -26.93 -11.36 13.58
C GLU A 93 -25.94 -10.19 13.49
N VAL A 94 -25.77 -9.58 12.31
CA VAL A 94 -24.79 -8.51 12.09
C VAL A 94 -25.31 -7.20 12.67
N LYS A 95 -24.69 -6.73 13.76
CA LYS A 95 -25.01 -5.46 14.42
C LYS A 95 -23.90 -4.43 14.18
N PRO A 96 -24.11 -3.41 13.34
CA PRO A 96 -23.09 -2.40 13.09
C PRO A 96 -22.82 -1.59 14.37
N ARG A 97 -21.54 -1.33 14.65
CA ARG A 97 -21.09 -0.52 15.78
C ARG A 97 -19.90 0.34 15.37
N ILE A 98 -19.90 1.59 15.79
CA ILE A 98 -18.73 2.47 15.67
C ILE A 98 -17.93 2.38 16.96
N THR A 99 -16.65 2.03 16.87
CA THR A 99 -15.74 1.94 18.02
C THR A 99 -14.49 2.76 17.78
N LEU A 100 -14.06 3.50 18.79
CA LEU A 100 -12.81 4.24 18.77
C LEU A 100 -11.65 3.32 19.17
N TYR A 101 -10.64 3.20 18.32
CA TYR A 101 -9.43 2.44 18.60
C TYR A 101 -8.25 3.39 18.84
N ARG A 102 -7.61 3.31 20.01
CA ARG A 102 -6.43 4.10 20.36
C ARG A 102 -5.18 3.31 20.01
N THR A 103 -4.37 3.83 19.08
CA THR A 103 -3.10 3.22 18.67
C THR A 103 -1.91 3.96 19.27
N SER A 104 -0.81 3.24 19.55
CA SER A 104 0.48 3.80 19.99
C SER A 104 1.41 4.15 18.84
N LEU A 105 0.96 3.96 17.58
CA LEU A 105 1.73 4.28 16.37
C LEU A 105 1.96 5.79 16.25
N LYS A 106 3.19 6.16 15.91
CA LYS A 106 3.64 7.56 15.94
C LYS A 106 3.55 8.22 14.58
N THR A 107 3.87 7.48 13.52
CA THR A 107 3.94 8.05 12.17
C THR A 107 2.60 7.96 11.45
N ASP A 108 2.32 8.92 10.56
CA ASP A 108 1.08 8.92 9.80
C ASP A 108 1.03 7.76 8.79
N PHE A 109 2.18 7.34 8.25
CA PHE A 109 2.30 6.15 7.41
C PHE A 109 1.92 4.86 8.16
N GLU A 110 2.37 4.69 9.41
CA GLU A 110 1.99 3.53 10.23
C GLU A 110 0.49 3.51 10.52
N LYS A 111 -0.10 4.66 10.89
CA LYS A 111 -1.55 4.77 11.12
C LYS A 111 -2.33 4.46 9.85
N PHE A 112 -1.88 4.98 8.70
CA PHE A 112 -2.47 4.70 7.39
C PHE A 112 -2.42 3.20 7.07
N LEU A 113 -1.27 2.55 7.28
CA LEU A 113 -1.13 1.11 7.03
C LEU A 113 -2.06 0.29 7.93
N LEU A 114 -2.16 0.64 9.22
CA LEU A 114 -3.07 -0.01 10.15
C LEU A 114 -4.55 0.18 9.74
N ALA A 115 -4.94 1.40 9.39
CA ALA A 115 -6.30 1.71 8.96
C ALA A 115 -6.72 0.94 7.70
N ASN A 116 -5.82 0.82 6.71
CA ASN A 116 -6.07 0.00 5.53
C ASN A 116 -6.19 -1.47 5.87
N SER A 117 -5.37 -1.96 6.82
CA SER A 117 -5.43 -3.36 7.24
C SER A 117 -6.72 -3.70 7.96
N ILE A 118 -7.25 -2.80 8.79
CA ILE A 118 -8.59 -2.91 9.39
C ILE A 118 -9.68 -2.85 8.32
N THR A 119 -9.53 -2.02 7.30
CA THR A 119 -10.54 -1.91 6.23
C THR A 119 -10.55 -3.14 5.31
N LEU A 120 -9.38 -3.73 5.07
CA LEU A 120 -9.21 -4.91 4.23
C LEU A 120 -9.68 -6.20 4.89
N THR A 121 -9.80 -6.25 6.23
CA THR A 121 -10.44 -7.38 6.90
C THR A 121 -11.97 -7.26 6.81
N PRO A 122 -12.66 -8.18 6.10
CA PRO A 122 -14.11 -8.21 5.99
C PRO A 122 -14.85 -7.99 7.31
N GLY A 123 -15.78 -7.04 7.30
CA GLY A 123 -16.63 -6.70 8.45
C GLY A 123 -16.23 -5.44 9.20
N THR A 124 -15.15 -4.76 8.81
CA THR A 124 -14.71 -3.50 9.42
C THR A 124 -14.39 -2.44 8.36
N ILE A 125 -14.66 -1.17 8.68
CA ILE A 125 -14.29 -0.01 7.86
C ILE A 125 -13.68 1.07 8.75
N THR A 126 -12.57 1.67 8.31
CA THR A 126 -12.00 2.83 9.01
C THR A 126 -12.59 4.11 8.42
N VAL A 127 -13.26 4.90 9.26
CA VAL A 127 -13.94 6.15 8.83
C VAL A 127 -13.02 7.37 8.96
N LYS A 128 -12.19 7.41 10.00
CA LYS A 128 -11.31 8.55 10.29
C LYS A 128 -10.05 8.09 11.01
N ILE A 129 -8.92 8.68 10.63
CA ILE A 129 -7.60 8.57 11.26
C ILE A 129 -7.27 9.92 11.90
#